data_AF-A0A2U2JDR3-F1
#
_entry.id   AF-A0A2U2JDR3-F1
#
_cell.length_a   1.000
_cell.length_b   1.000
_cell.length_c   1.000
_cell.angle_alpha   90.00
_cell.angle_beta   90.00
_cell.angle_gamma   90.00
#
_symmetry.space_group_name_H-M   'P 1'
#
loop_
_entity.id
_entity.type
_entity.pdbx_description
1 polymer ?
#
loop_
_entity_poly.entity_id
_entity_poly.type
_entity_poly.pdbx_seq_one_letter_code
_entity_poly.pdbx_strand_id
1 'polypeptide(L)'
;MGTKIIKCSECGTVNKNSDYCTFCNALISDAKKREIKAEEVKKAEIERAIYKLENPNLAERLKKHPFFLYKLFGWILYSAIMIVSAIGAGLAWFIAMVAAG
;
A
#
# COMPACT_ATOMS: atom_id res chain seq x y z
N MET A 1 -3.46 39.71 8.51
CA MET A 1 -2.83 38.87 7.46
C MET A 1 -1.33 38.81 7.73
N GLY A 2 -0.80 37.66 8.14
CA GLY A 2 0.64 37.52 8.42
C GLY A 2 1.46 37.54 7.14
N THR A 3 2.56 38.30 7.12
CA THR A 3 3.49 38.32 5.98
C THR A 3 4.51 37.20 6.13
N LYS A 4 4.51 36.24 5.21
CA LYS A 4 5.49 35.15 5.15
C LYS A 4 6.62 35.54 4.19
N ILE A 5 7.80 35.81 4.73
CA ILE A 5 9.00 36.08 3.96
C ILE A 5 9.75 34.76 3.82
N ILE A 6 10.04 34.34 2.59
CA ILE A 6 10.70 33.07 2.31
C ILE A 6 11.87 33.31 1.37
N LYS A 7 13.06 32.86 1.78
CA LYS A 7 14.27 32.93 0.96
C LYS A 7 14.32 31.70 0.04
N CYS A 8 14.57 31.92 -1.24
CA CYS A 8 14.78 30.82 -2.18
C CYS A 8 16.10 30.09 -1.85
N SER A 9 16.04 28.77 -1.69
CA SER A 9 17.24 27.93 -1.47
C SER A 9 18.15 27.85 -2.71
N GLU A 10 17.62 28.11 -3.90
CA GLU A 10 18.37 27.93 -5.16
C GLU A 10 19.05 29.20 -5.65
N CYS A 11 18.37 30.35 -5.61
CA CYS A 11 18.92 31.63 -6.11
C CYS A 11 19.07 32.70 -5.02
N GLY A 12 18.74 32.39 -3.76
CA GLY A 12 18.94 33.30 -2.63
C GLY A 12 18.02 34.53 -2.59
N THR A 13 17.11 34.71 -3.54
CA THR A 13 16.18 35.84 -3.59
C THR A 13 15.13 35.74 -2.49
N VAL A 14 14.80 36.89 -1.91
CA VAL A 14 13.80 37.00 -0.85
C VAL A 14 12.43 37.23 -1.49
N ASN A 15 11.54 36.27 -1.31
CA ASN A 15 10.17 36.34 -1.82
C ASN A 15 9.19 36.58 -0.66
N LYS A 16 8.10 37.28 -0.93
CA LYS A 16 7.05 37.59 0.05
C LYS A 16 5.74 36.97 -0.39
N ASN A 17 5.19 36.07 0.42
CA ASN A 17 3.92 35.38 0.18
C ASN A 17 3.80 34.70 -1.21
N SER A 18 4.89 34.18 -1.78
CA SER A 18 4.83 33.42 -3.04
C SER A 18 5.18 31.95 -2.81
N ASP A 19 4.48 31.08 -3.54
CA ASP A 19 4.76 29.63 -3.54
C ASP A 19 5.99 29.28 -4.38
N TYR A 20 6.23 30.10 -5.41
CA TYR A 20 7.33 29.95 -6.35
C TYR A 20 8.25 31.17 -6.28
N CYS A 21 9.52 30.93 -6.61
CA CYS A 21 10.49 32.00 -6.75
C CYS A 21 10.15 32.91 -7.93
N THR A 22 10.14 34.23 -7.74
CA THR A 22 9.96 35.19 -8.84
C THR A 22 11.10 35.20 -9.85
N PHE A 23 12.28 34.70 -9.47
CA PHE A 23 13.49 34.73 -10.31
C PHE A 23 13.76 33.39 -11.01
N CYS A 24 13.76 32.28 -10.26
CA CYS A 24 14.11 30.96 -10.81
C CYS A 24 12.92 30.01 -10.95
N ASN A 25 11.69 30.44 -10.63
CA ASN A 25 10.47 29.61 -10.61
C ASN A 25 10.57 28.33 -9.75
N ALA A 26 11.59 28.17 -8.93
CA ALA A 26 11.69 27.04 -8.01
C ALA A 26 10.57 27.10 -6.96
N LEU A 27 10.04 25.94 -6.58
CA LEU A 27 9.02 25.83 -5.54
C LEU A 27 9.67 26.12 -4.17
N ILE A 28 9.22 27.19 -3.52
CA ILE A 28 9.77 27.67 -2.24
C ILE A 28 8.87 27.25 -1.07
N SER A 29 7.54 27.27 -1.24
CA SER A 29 6.62 27.02 -0.13
C SER A 29 6.68 25.57 0.37
N ASP A 30 7.03 25.39 1.65
CA ASP A 30 7.02 24.09 2.31
C ASP A 30 5.63 23.44 2.36
N ALA A 31 4.57 24.25 2.45
CA ALA A 31 3.19 23.76 2.45
C ALA A 31 2.88 23.01 1.14
N LYS A 32 3.15 23.66 0.01
CA LYS A 32 2.95 23.07 -1.31
C LYS A 32 3.86 21.87 -1.59
N LYS A 33 5.10 21.89 -1.08
CA LYS A 33 5.99 20.71 -1.13
C LYS A 33 5.39 19.51 -0.41
N ARG A 34 4.73 19.72 0.73
CA ARG A 34 4.05 18.65 1.48
C ARG A 34 2.80 18.16 0.76
N GLU A 35 2.03 19.07 0.17
CA GLU A 35 0.83 18.73 -0.62
C GLU A 35 1.21 17.88 -1.85
N ILE A 36 2.22 18.28 -2.62
CA ILE A 36 2.68 17.53 -3.80
C ILE A 36 3.16 16.13 -3.38
N LYS A 37 3.95 16.02 -2.31
CA LYS A 37 4.37 14.70 -1.80
C LYS A 37 3.18 13.85 -1.35
N ALA A 38 2.18 14.45 -0.71
CA ALA A 38 0.98 13.72 -0.30
C ALA A 38 0.16 13.24 -1.51
N GLU A 39 0.06 14.02 -2.57
CA GLU A 39 -0.57 13.61 -3.83
C GLU A 39 0.20 12.50 -4.53
N GLU A 40 1.53 12.58 -4.58
CA GLU A 40 2.38 11.54 -5.15
C GLU A 40 2.23 10.20 -4.41
N VAL A 41 2.20 10.22 -3.07
CA VAL A 41 1.98 9.01 -2.27
C VAL A 41 0.60 8.41 -2.56
N LYS A 42 -0.45 9.23 -2.62
CA LYS A 42 -1.80 8.76 -2.96
C LYS A 42 -1.86 8.15 -4.36
N LYS A 43 -1.23 8.79 -5.36
CA LYS A 43 -1.16 8.25 -6.72
C LYS A 43 -0.42 6.92 -6.76
N ALA A 44 0.72 6.82 -6.07
CA ALA A 44 1.48 5.57 -5.99
C ALA A 44 0.68 4.45 -5.30
N GLU A 45 -0.13 4.75 -4.28
CA GLU A 45 -1.02 3.77 -3.65
C GLU A 45 -2.13 3.30 -4.59
N ILE A 46 -2.73 4.22 -5.35
CA ILE A 46 -3.76 3.90 -6.35
C ILE A 46 -3.17 3.04 -7.46
N GLU A 47 -2.01 3.40 -8.02
CA GLU A 47 -1.33 2.62 -9.05
C GLU A 47 -0.94 1.23 -8.55
N ARG A 48 -0.46 1.10 -7.29
CA ARG A 48 -0.19 -0.21 -6.68
C ARG A 48 -1.46 -1.05 -6.52
N ALA A 49 -2.59 -0.43 -6.18
CA ALA A 49 -3.86 -1.13 -6.06
C ALA A 49 -4.35 -1.61 -7.44
N ILE A 50 -4.25 -0.77 -8.47
CA ILE A 50 -4.57 -1.12 -9.86
C ILE A 50 -3.65 -2.25 -10.34
N TYR A 51 -2.35 -2.14 -10.12
CA TYR A 51 -1.38 -3.18 -10.52
C TYR A 51 -1.65 -4.52 -9.83
N LYS A 52 -2.03 -4.52 -8.54
CA LYS A 52 -2.44 -5.75 -7.83
C LYS A 52 -3.71 -6.38 -8.39
N LEU A 53 -4.65 -5.55 -8.86
CA LEU A 53 -5.87 -6.04 -9.52
C LEU A 53 -5.58 -6.62 -10.91
N GLU A 54 -4.66 -6.01 -11.65
CA GLU A 54 -4.27 -6.44 -13.01
C GLU A 54 -3.31 -7.63 -13.02
N ASN A 55 -2.42 -7.73 -12.04
CA ASN A 55 -1.54 -8.87 -11.82
C ASN A 55 -1.92 -9.62 -10.52
N PRO A 56 -3.05 -10.35 -10.54
CA PRO A 56 -3.42 -11.15 -9.39
C PRO A 56 -2.35 -12.21 -9.13
N ASN A 57 -2.19 -12.55 -7.85
CA ASN A 57 -1.20 -13.52 -7.39
C ASN A 57 -1.35 -14.87 -8.13
N LEU A 58 -0.29 -15.66 -8.24
CA LEU A 58 -0.30 -16.94 -8.99
C LEU A 58 -1.48 -17.84 -8.59
N ALA A 59 -1.85 -17.85 -7.31
CA ALA A 59 -2.99 -18.59 -6.78
C ALA A 59 -4.35 -18.13 -7.34
N GLU A 60 -4.56 -16.82 -7.53
CA GLU A 60 -5.79 -16.28 -8.12
C GLU A 60 -5.81 -16.45 -9.64
N ARG A 61 -4.65 -16.35 -10.30
CA ARG A 61 -4.50 -16.66 -11.73
C ARG A 61 -4.81 -18.12 -12.02
N LEU A 62 -4.37 -19.05 -11.17
CA LEU A 62 -4.64 -20.48 -11.32
C LEU A 62 -6.12 -20.82 -11.09
N LYS A 63 -6.81 -20.09 -10.19
CA LYS A 63 -8.27 -20.23 -9.97
C LYS A 63 -9.12 -19.73 -11.15
N LYS A 64 -8.64 -18.73 -11.90
CA LYS A 64 -9.29 -18.19 -13.11
C LYS A 64 -8.95 -18.96 -14.38
N HIS A 65 -8.09 -19.98 -14.31
CA HIS A 65 -7.69 -20.74 -15.49
C HIS A 65 -8.91 -21.48 -16.08
N PRO A 66 -9.12 -21.44 -17.41
CA PRO A 66 -10.30 -22.04 -18.06
C PRO A 66 -10.37 -23.57 -17.97
N PHE A 67 -9.28 -24.23 -17.51
CA PHE A 67 -9.22 -25.67 -17.34
C PHE A 67 -9.77 -26.10 -15.97
N PHE A 68 -10.95 -26.72 -15.99
CA PHE A 68 -11.70 -27.19 -14.82
C PHE A 68 -10.90 -28.08 -13.85
N LEU A 69 -9.95 -28.87 -14.35
CA LEU A 69 -9.11 -29.75 -13.53
C LEU A 69 -8.27 -28.97 -12.52
N TYR A 70 -7.57 -27.92 -12.94
CA TYR A 70 -6.73 -27.11 -12.05
C TYR A 70 -7.56 -26.36 -11.00
N LYS A 71 -8.77 -25.92 -11.37
CA LYS A 71 -9.73 -25.32 -10.43
C LYS A 71 -10.15 -26.34 -9.36
N LEU A 72 -10.44 -27.57 -9.75
CA LEU A 72 -10.85 -28.64 -8.82
C LEU A 72 -9.71 -29.04 -7.87
N PHE A 73 -8.49 -29.22 -8.38
CA PHE A 73 -7.32 -29.52 -7.54
C PHE A 73 -7.04 -28.39 -6.52
N GLY A 74 -7.17 -27.13 -6.93
CA GLY A 74 -7.01 -25.98 -6.02
C GLY A 74 -8.04 -25.97 -4.89
N TRP A 75 -9.30 -26.34 -5.18
CA TRP A 75 -10.34 -26.47 -4.15
C TRP A 75 -10.10 -27.66 -3.21
N ILE A 76 -9.66 -28.81 -3.73
CA ILE A 76 -9.34 -30.00 -2.93
C ILE A 76 -8.18 -29.71 -1.98
N LEU A 77 -7.07 -29.16 -2.49
CA LEU A 77 -5.91 -28.82 -1.68
C LEU A 77 -6.26 -27.78 -0.61
N TYR A 78 -7.01 -26.73 -0.97
CA TYR A 78 -7.44 -25.71 -0.01
C TYR A 78 -8.32 -26.29 1.10
N SER A 79 -9.30 -27.14 0.74
CA SER A 79 -10.17 -27.80 1.71
C SER A 79 -9.39 -28.73 2.63
N ALA A 80 -8.44 -29.50 2.09
CA ALA A 80 -7.61 -30.41 2.88
C ALA A 80 -6.75 -29.65 3.90
N ILE A 81 -6.09 -28.56 3.48
CA ILE A 81 -5.27 -27.72 4.35
C ILE A 81 -6.14 -27.11 5.46
N MET A 82 -7.31 -26.54 5.12
CA MET A 82 -8.21 -25.95 6.10
C MET A 82 -8.65 -26.95 7.18
N ILE A 83 -9.00 -28.19 6.78
CA ILE A 83 -9.42 -29.24 7.71
C ILE A 83 -8.25 -29.63 8.65
N VAL A 84 -7.06 -29.88 8.09
CA VAL A 84 -5.88 -30.25 8.89
C VAL A 84 -5.48 -29.12 9.84
N SER A 85 -5.50 -27.87 9.39
CA SER A 85 -5.21 -26.71 10.24
C SER A 85 -6.25 -26.53 11.34
N ALA A 86 -7.53 -26.75 11.08
CA ALA A 86 -8.58 -26.66 12.10
C ALA A 86 -8.42 -27.72 13.18
N ILE A 87 -8.11 -28.97 12.79
CA ILE A 87 -7.84 -30.06 13.74
C ILE A 87 -6.58 -29.76 14.57
N GLY A 88 -5.50 -29.34 13.91
CA GLY A 88 -4.25 -28.99 14.59
C GLY A 88 -4.42 -27.84 15.59
N ALA A 89 -5.16 -26.80 15.21
CA ALA A 89 -5.47 -25.67 16.09
C ALA A 89 -6.36 -26.10 17.26
N GLY A 90 -7.36 -26.95 17.03
CA GLY A 90 -8.23 -27.48 18.08
C GLY A 90 -7.46 -28.32 19.11
N LEU A 91 -6.59 -29.20 18.64
CA LEU A 91 -5.71 -30.00 19.52
C LEU A 91 -4.73 -29.12 20.29
N ALA A 92 -4.10 -28.15 19.62
CA ALA A 92 -3.19 -27.21 20.28
C ALA A 92 -3.90 -26.39 21.36
N TRP A 93 -5.10 -25.90 21.10
CA TRP A 93 -5.91 -25.17 22.07
C TRP A 93 -6.30 -26.04 23.27
N PHE A 94 -6.69 -27.29 23.02
CA PHE A 94 -7.02 -28.25 24.07
C PHE A 94 -5.82 -28.55 24.97
N ILE A 95 -4.64 -28.82 24.38
CA ILE A 95 -3.40 -29.05 25.11
C ILE A 95 -3.02 -27.80 25.93
N ALA A 96 -3.13 -26.61 25.34
CA ALA A 96 -2.83 -25.36 26.04
C ALA A 96 -3.75 -25.13 27.24
N MET A 97 -5.05 -25.45 27.13
CA MET A 97 -6.00 -25.35 28.23
C MET A 97 -5.67 -26.34 29.36
N VAL A 98 -5.30 -27.58 29.02
CA VAL A 98 -4.91 -28.61 29.99
C VAL A 98 -3.59 -28.28 30.68
N ALA A 99 -2.62 -27.68 29.98
CA ALA A 99 -1.32 -27.32 30.53
C ALA A 99 -1.35 -26.05 31.41
N ALA A 100 -2.39 -25.23 31.29
CA ALA A 100 -2.57 -23.99 32.05
C ALA A 100 -3.44 -24.15 33.32
N GLY A 101 -3.94 -25.37 33.58
CA GLY A 101 -4.72 -25.75 34.77
C GLY A 101 -3.91 -26.49 35.82
#